data_AF-A0A4Z0BRU1-F1
#
_entry.id   AF-A0A4Z0BRU1-F1
#
_cell.length_a   1.000
_cell.length_b   1.000
_cell.length_c   1.000
_cell.angle_alpha   90.00
_cell.angle_beta   90.00
_cell.angle_gamma   90.00
#
_symmetry.space_group_name_H-M   'P 1'
#
loop_
_entity.id
_entity.type
_entity.pdbx_description
1 polymer ?
#
loop_
_entity_poly.entity_id
_entity_poly.type
_entity_poly.pdbx_seq_one_letter_code
_entity_poly.pdbx_strand_id
1 'polypeptide(L)' 'MQVTADEAEKHFEYYCDQAKADPVIVEIDGRPDTVMMDFEAFQALRQQAGPICPADPPAG' A
#
# COMPACT_ATOMS: atom_id res chain seq x y z
N MET A 1 7.93 3.35 7.63
CA MET A 1 7.39 3.45 9.02
C MET A 1 6.30 2.39 9.25
N GLN A 2 6.00 1.96 10.49
CA GLN A 2 4.86 1.07 10.81
C GLN A 2 3.99 1.67 11.91
N VAL A 3 2.67 1.64 11.75
CA VAL A 3 1.69 2.27 12.66
C VAL A 3 0.46 1.40 12.83
N THR A 4 -0.28 1.57 13.93
CA THR A 4 -1.57 0.90 14.12
C THR A 4 -2.68 1.55 13.29
N ALA A 5 -3.75 0.81 13.01
CA ALA A 5 -4.96 1.37 12.38
C ALA A 5 -5.53 2.57 13.16
N ASP A 6 -5.57 2.49 14.49
CA ASP A 6 -6.03 3.58 15.37
C ASP A 6 -5.20 4.86 15.20
N GLU A 7 -3.88 4.72 15.10
CA GLU A 7 -2.99 5.88 14.88
C GLU A 7 -3.19 6.45 13.48
N ALA A 8 -3.27 5.58 12.47
CA ALA A 8 -3.50 5.97 11.09
C ALA A 8 -4.82 6.75 10.92
N GLU A 9 -5.89 6.34 11.61
CA GLU A 9 -7.17 7.05 11.63
C GLU A 9 -7.04 8.44 12.29
N LYS A 10 -6.45 8.50 13.49
CA LYS A 10 -6.33 9.74 14.27
C LYS A 10 -5.43 10.79 13.62
N HIS A 11 -4.45 10.36 12.83
CA HIS A 11 -3.42 11.23 12.25
C HIS A 11 -3.29 11.05 10.74
N PHE A 12 -4.41 10.79 10.06
CA PHE A 12 -4.44 10.44 8.63
C PHE A 12 -3.68 11.44 7.73
N GLU A 13 -3.89 12.74 7.92
CA GLU A 13 -3.22 13.77 7.09
C GLU A 13 -1.70 13.75 7.27
N TYR A 14 -1.22 13.61 8.50
CA TYR A 14 0.22 13.51 8.80
C TYR A 14 0.84 12.30 8.12
N TYR A 15 0.20 11.13 8.18
CA TYR A 15 0.71 9.93 7.54
C TYR A 15 0.60 9.96 6.02
N CYS A 16 -0.39 10.66 5.45
CA CYS A 16 -0.43 10.94 4.02
C CYS A 16 0.78 11.77 3.56
N ASP A 17 1.14 12.82 4.31
CA ASP A 17 2.32 13.62 3.99
C ASP A 17 3.61 12.83 4.17
N GLN A 18 3.71 12.01 5.21
CA GLN A 18 4.84 11.11 5.41
C GLN A 18 4.97 10.07 4.28
N ALA A 19 3.84 9.51 3.81
CA ALA A 19 3.80 8.48 2.77
C ALA A 19 4.29 8.96 1.39
N LYS A 20 4.30 10.28 1.16
CA LYS A 20 4.93 10.89 -0.04
C LYS A 20 6.45 10.74 -0.05
N ALA A 21 7.07 10.63 1.13
CA ALA A 21 8.51 10.49 1.28
C ALA A 21 8.95 9.03 1.51
N ASP A 22 8.23 8.29 2.36
CA ASP A 22 8.53 6.88 2.68
C ASP A 22 7.24 6.11 2.99
N PRO A 23 7.04 4.88 2.47
CA PRO A 23 5.85 4.10 2.73
C PRO A 23 5.55 3.91 4.23
N VAL A 24 4.27 4.04 4.57
CA VAL A 24 3.74 3.79 5.91
C VAL A 24 2.94 2.50 5.87
N ILE A 25 3.34 1.52 6.66
CA ILE A 25 2.62 0.26 6.82
C ILE A 25 1.64 0.41 7.97
N VAL A 26 0.37 0.12 7.71
CA VAL A 26 -0.70 0.08 8.70
C VAL A 26 -0.89 -1.34 9.17
N GLU A 27 -0.88 -1.54 10.48
CA GLU A 27 -1.09 -2.81 11.13
C GLU A 27 -2.49 -2.94 11.71
N ILE A 28 -3.07 -4.13 11.53
CA ILE A 28 -4.33 -4.57 12.14
C ILE A 28 -4.04 -5.90 12.85
N ASP A 29 -4.48 -6.03 14.11
CA ASP A 29 -4.25 -7.22 14.94
C ASP A 29 -2.77 -7.64 15.03
N GLY A 30 -1.87 -6.66 15.07
CA GLY A 30 -0.42 -6.86 15.19
C GLY A 30 0.25 -7.42 13.93
N ARG A 31 -0.37 -7.23 12.77
CA ARG A 31 0.15 -7.67 11.47
C ARG A 31 0.07 -6.55 10.44
N PRO A 32 1.08 -6.41 9.55
CA PRO A 32 0.96 -5.58 8.36
C PRO A 32 -0.26 -5.97 7.54
N ASP A 33 -1.15 -5.02 7.31
CA ASP A 33 -2.39 -5.22 6.54
C ASP A 33 -2.39 -4.36 5.27
N THR A 34 -2.17 -3.05 5.43
CA THR A 34 -2.24 -2.07 4.35
C THR A 34 -0.96 -1.24 4.27
N VAL A 35 -0.62 -0.73 3.09
CA VAL A 35 0.49 0.22 2.90
C VAL A 35 -0.02 1.51 2.27
N MET A 36 0.33 2.64 2.87
CA MET A 36 0.17 3.97 2.31
C MET A 36 1.50 4.37 1.65
N MET A 37 1.45 4.84 0.41
CA MET A 37 2.63 5.30 -0.32
C MET A 37 2.26 6.37 -1.32
N ASP A 38 3.27 7.07 -1.81
CA ASP A 38 3.13 7.98 -2.94
C ASP A 38 2.48 7.29 -4.16
N PHE A 39 1.62 8.03 -4.86
CA PHE A 39 0.88 7.49 -5.99
C PHE A 39 1.78 7.19 -7.20
N GLU A 40 2.80 8.00 -7.47
CA GLU A 40 3.72 7.75 -8.58
C GLU A 40 4.59 6.52 -8.29
N ALA A 41 5.02 6.36 -7.03
CA ALA A 41 5.73 5.16 -6.58
C ALA A 41 4.86 3.90 -6.75
N PHE A 42 3.57 3.96 -6.37
CA PHE A 42 2.62 2.86 -6.61
C PHE A 42 2.50 2.53 -8.10
N GLN A 43 2.37 3.54 -8.97
CA GLN A 43 2.27 3.34 -10.42
C GLN A 43 3.53 2.71 -11.00
N ALA A 44 4.72 3.12 -10.55
CA ALA A 44 5.99 2.51 -10.95
C ALA A 44 6.07 1.04 -10.52
N LEU A 45 5.67 0.72 -9.28
CA LEU A 45 5.59 -0.66 -8.79
C LEU A 45 4.62 -1.50 -9.62
N ARG A 46 3.45 -0.96 -9.95
CA ARG A 46 2.45 -1.63 -10.79
C ARG A 46 2.96 -1.96 -12.19
N GLN A 47 3.76 -1.07 -12.78
CA GLN A 47 4.36 -1.29 -14.09
C GLN A 47 5.47 -2.36 -14.05
N GLN A 48 6.24 -2.41 -12.95
CA GLN A 48 7.30 -3.40 -12.74
C GLN A 48 6.77 -4.79 -12.40
N ALA A 49 5.67 -4.87 -11.65
CA ALA A 49 5.07 -6.14 -11.24
C ALA A 49 4.46 -6.94 -12.40
N GLY A 50 4.37 -6.37 -13.60
CA GLY A 50 3.65 -6.98 -14.73
C GLY A 50 2.15 -7.14 -14.43
N PRO A 51 1.37 -7.73 -15.36
CA PRO A 51 0.01 -8.11 -15.05
C PRO A 51 0.03 -9.12 -13.90
N ILE A 52 -0.56 -8.76 -12.77
CA ILE A 52 -1.01 -9.73 -11.76
C ILE A 52 -1.89 -10.71 -12.54
N CYS A 53 -1.45 -11.96 -12.66
CA CYS A 53 -1.98 -12.94 -13.62
C CYS A 53 -3.49 -12.77 -13.87
N PRO A 54 -3.95 -12.59 -15.13
CA PRO A 54 -5.35 -12.83 -15.42
C PRO A 54 -5.64 -14.29 -15.08
N ALA A 55 -6.72 -14.53 -14.34
CA ALA A 55 -7.23 -15.88 -14.13
C ALA A 55 -7.47 -16.55 -15.50
N ASP A 56 -6.84 -17.72 -15.68
CA ASP A 56 -6.90 -18.75 -16.73
C ASP A 56 -6.97 -18.36 -18.23
N PRO A 57 -6.21 -19.08 -19.09
CA PRO A 57 -6.42 -19.03 -20.54
C PRO A 57 -7.76 -19.69 -20.92
N PRO A 58 -8.41 -19.28 -22.03
CA PRO A 58 -9.57 -20.00 -22.53
C PRO A 58 -9.15 -21.40 -22.95
N ALA A 59 -9.81 -22.42 -22.39
CA ALA A 59 -9.75 -23.78 -22.91
C ALA A 59 -10.16 -23.73 -24.39
N GLY A 60 -9.28 -24.22 -25.26
CA GLY A 60 -9.47 -24.29 -26.70
C GLY A 60 -10.56 -25.27 -27.14
#